data_AF-C0PPB3-F1
#
_entry.id   AF-C0PPB3-F1
#
_cell.length_a   1.000
_cell.length_b   1.000
_cell.length_c   1.000
_cell.angle_alpha   90.00
_cell.angle_beta   90.00
_cell.angle_gamma   90.00
#
_symmetry.space_group_name_H-M   'P 1'
#
loop_
_entity.id
_entity.type
_entity.pdbx_description
1 polymer ?
#
loop_
_entity_poly.entity_id
_entity_poly.type
_entity_poly.pdbx_seq_one_letter_code
_entity_poly.pdbx_strand_id
1 'polypeptide(L)'
;MNRNPGGAKHNAGRTPAGLLFIRPWNNLQYVSGAAFLLTVYSDVLASLGQPLRCGSGDDGGEPAAGDAGDVLAFAKSQADYILGTNPMRTSYLVGYGAAYPRRVHHRAASGASYRHDRDFIGCLQGFDSWYSARQENPHDLVGAVVGGPNGEDVFNDHRGAYMQTEACTYNTAPMVGVFSRLMQLEGQSPRPAPAPAEDL
;
A
#
# COMPACT_ATOMS: atom_id res chain seq x y z
N MET A 1 8.44 17.02 -0.05
CA MET A 1 7.59 17.51 -1.16
C MET A 1 6.44 18.37 -0.65
N ASN A 2 6.60 19.69 -0.68
CA ASN A 2 5.50 20.65 -0.43
C ASN A 2 5.60 21.89 -1.36
N ARG A 3 6.28 21.73 -2.51
CA ARG A 3 6.43 22.77 -3.53
C ARG A 3 5.61 22.35 -4.73
N ASN A 4 4.36 22.79 -4.81
CA ASN A 4 3.55 22.64 -6.01
C ASN A 4 2.90 24.00 -6.35
N PRO A 5 3.15 24.57 -7.53
CA PRO A 5 2.61 25.88 -7.92
C PRO A 5 1.07 25.94 -8.05
N GLY A 6 0.38 24.80 -8.20
CA GLY A 6 -1.09 24.75 -8.22
C GLY A 6 -1.79 24.97 -6.87
N GLY A 7 -1.06 25.09 -5.76
CA GLY A 7 -1.64 25.25 -4.43
C GLY A 7 -2.38 24.00 -3.89
N ALA A 8 -2.79 24.05 -2.62
CA ALA A 8 -3.35 22.89 -1.91
C ALA A 8 -4.70 22.37 -2.46
N LYS A 9 -5.46 23.21 -3.17
CA LYS A 9 -6.79 22.88 -3.70
C LYS A 9 -6.77 21.97 -4.93
N HIS A 10 -5.63 21.85 -5.61
CA HIS A 10 -5.48 21.05 -6.82
C HIS A 10 -4.63 19.79 -6.61
N ASN A 11 -4.25 19.49 -5.36
CA ASN A 11 -3.52 18.28 -5.00
C ASN A 11 -4.47 17.16 -4.58
N ALA A 12 -4.07 15.91 -4.85
CA ALA A 12 -4.69 14.77 -4.22
C ALA A 12 -4.61 14.91 -2.69
N GLY A 13 -5.72 14.63 -2.01
CA GLY A 13 -5.79 14.63 -0.56
C GLY A 13 -4.78 13.67 0.05
N ARG A 14 -4.36 13.94 1.29
CA ARG A 14 -3.49 13.05 2.06
C ARG A 14 -4.00 12.92 3.49
N THR A 15 -3.76 11.78 4.09
CA THR A 15 -3.94 11.60 5.53
C THR A 15 -2.89 12.41 6.31
N PRO A 16 -3.08 12.65 7.61
CA PRO A 16 -2.06 13.31 8.45
C PRO A 16 -0.66 12.70 8.36
N ALA A 17 -0.55 11.37 8.20
CA ALA A 17 0.73 10.68 8.05
C ALA A 17 1.22 10.56 6.59
N GLY A 18 0.56 11.23 5.63
CA GLY A 18 1.07 11.42 4.28
C GLY A 18 0.69 10.34 3.25
N LEU A 19 -0.24 9.44 3.58
CA LEU A 19 -0.82 8.51 2.60
C LEU A 19 -1.71 9.29 1.63
N LEU A 20 -1.61 9.04 0.32
CA LEU A 20 -2.58 9.54 -0.64
C LEU A 20 -3.99 9.08 -0.27
N PHE A 21 -4.96 9.98 -0.22
CA PHE A 21 -6.33 9.69 0.18
C PHE A 21 -7.32 10.25 -0.85
N ILE A 22 -7.88 9.35 -1.66
CA ILE A 22 -8.83 9.68 -2.73
C ILE A 22 -10.26 9.47 -2.28
N ARG A 23 -10.56 8.35 -1.60
CA ARG A 23 -11.89 8.04 -1.07
C ARG A 23 -11.85 7.00 0.05
N PRO A 24 -12.89 6.89 0.90
CA PRO A 24 -12.90 5.94 2.02
C PRO A 24 -12.90 4.47 1.64
N TRP A 25 -13.59 4.07 0.57
CA TRP A 25 -13.68 2.66 0.17
C TRP A 25 -12.45 2.24 -0.62
N ASN A 26 -11.67 1.36 -0.02
CA ASN A 26 -10.51 0.70 -0.63
C ASN A 26 -9.54 1.72 -1.20
N ASN A 27 -9.10 2.64 -0.34
CA ASN A 27 -8.22 3.74 -0.74
C ASN A 27 -6.89 3.24 -1.30
N LEU A 28 -6.36 2.11 -0.79
CA LEU A 28 -5.10 1.53 -1.26
C LEU A 28 -5.14 1.07 -2.72
N GLN A 29 -6.31 0.91 -3.35
CA GLN A 29 -6.43 0.80 -4.80
C GLN A 29 -5.78 2.00 -5.52
N TYR A 30 -6.06 3.22 -5.07
CA TYR A 30 -5.55 4.44 -5.69
C TYR A 30 -4.10 4.67 -5.34
N VAL A 31 -3.73 4.39 -4.08
CA VAL A 31 -2.35 4.53 -3.61
C VAL A 31 -1.43 3.60 -4.38
N SER A 32 -1.78 2.31 -4.51
CA SER A 32 -0.98 1.31 -5.22
C SER A 32 -0.84 1.65 -6.71
N GLY A 33 -1.95 2.02 -7.37
CA GLY A 33 -1.93 2.45 -8.77
C GLY A 33 -1.06 3.69 -8.99
N ALA A 34 -1.19 4.71 -8.13
CA ALA A 34 -0.38 5.92 -8.21
C ALA A 34 1.10 5.62 -7.95
N ALA A 35 1.42 4.83 -6.92
CA ALA A 35 2.79 4.42 -6.62
C ALA A 35 3.43 3.68 -7.79
N PHE A 36 2.70 2.77 -8.44
CA PHE A 36 3.18 2.07 -9.64
C PHE A 36 3.47 3.03 -10.79
N LEU A 37 2.53 3.90 -11.15
CA LEU A 37 2.71 4.86 -12.23
C LEU A 37 3.87 5.82 -11.97
N LEU A 38 4.00 6.33 -10.75
CA LEU A 38 5.08 7.23 -10.36
C LEU A 38 6.43 6.51 -10.37
N THR A 39 6.47 5.24 -9.98
CA THR A 39 7.68 4.41 -10.08
C THR A 39 8.12 4.29 -11.54
N VAL A 40 7.23 3.91 -12.45
CA VAL A 40 7.55 3.81 -13.89
C VAL A 40 7.94 5.17 -14.46
N TYR A 41 7.22 6.23 -14.11
CA TYR A 41 7.47 7.56 -14.63
C TYR A 41 8.80 8.14 -14.14
N SER A 42 9.25 7.79 -12.93
CA SER A 42 10.57 8.18 -12.43
C SER A 42 11.69 7.63 -13.31
N ASP A 43 11.57 6.39 -13.81
CA ASP A 43 12.55 5.80 -14.72
C ASP A 43 12.55 6.52 -16.09
N VAL A 44 11.37 6.93 -16.57
CA VAL A 44 11.25 7.74 -17.79
C VAL A 44 11.97 9.08 -17.62
N LEU A 45 11.68 9.83 -16.54
CA LEU A 45 12.34 11.11 -16.24
C LEU A 45 13.87 10.97 -16.13
N ALA A 46 14.33 9.91 -15.46
CA ALA A 46 15.75 9.60 -15.34
C ALA A 46 16.39 9.32 -16.71
N SER A 47 15.73 8.53 -17.56
CA SER A 47 16.23 8.19 -18.90
C SER A 47 16.32 9.40 -19.84
N LEU A 48 15.42 10.38 -19.67
CA LEU A 48 15.38 11.60 -20.46
C LEU A 48 16.29 12.70 -19.89
N GLY A 49 16.78 12.56 -18.65
CA GLY A 49 17.48 13.64 -17.94
C GLY A 49 16.59 14.88 -17.72
N GLN A 50 15.27 14.68 -17.65
CA GLN A 50 14.29 15.76 -17.55
C GLN A 50 13.65 15.81 -16.16
N PRO A 51 13.44 17.01 -15.59
CA PRO A 51 12.69 17.14 -14.35
C PRO A 51 11.18 16.99 -14.57
N LEU A 52 10.46 16.67 -13.50
CA LEU A 52 9.00 16.75 -13.47
C LEU A 52 8.57 18.22 -13.60
N ARG A 53 7.65 18.49 -14.53
CA ARG A 53 7.02 19.80 -14.71
C ARG A 53 5.51 19.66 -14.59
N CYS A 54 4.87 20.54 -13.82
CA CYS A 54 3.43 20.57 -13.64
C CYS A 54 2.90 21.91 -14.14
N GLY A 55 1.95 21.89 -15.09
CA GLY A 55 1.36 23.10 -15.68
C GLY A 55 1.08 22.92 -17.17
N SER A 56 -0.02 23.52 -17.65
CA SER A 56 -0.34 23.59 -19.08
C SER A 56 0.56 24.64 -19.73
N GLY A 57 1.21 24.30 -20.84
CA GLY A 57 2.35 25.01 -21.42
C GLY A 57 2.12 26.40 -22.03
N ASP A 58 1.30 27.27 -21.45
CA ASP A 58 1.09 28.64 -21.96
C ASP A 58 1.37 29.77 -20.95
N ASP A 59 1.50 29.48 -19.65
CA ASP A 59 1.85 30.49 -18.65
C ASP A 59 3.32 30.30 -18.21
N GLY A 60 4.23 31.00 -18.88
CA GLY A 60 5.53 31.41 -18.32
C GLY A 60 6.30 30.39 -17.47
N GLY A 61 6.48 29.16 -17.96
CA GLY A 61 7.47 28.18 -17.48
C GLY A 61 7.56 28.02 -15.95
N GLU A 62 6.56 27.39 -15.33
CA GLU A 62 6.64 26.97 -13.93
C GLU A 62 7.94 26.20 -13.64
N PRO A 63 8.59 26.44 -12.48
CA PRO A 63 9.80 25.73 -12.09
C PRO A 63 9.53 24.22 -11.99
N ALA A 64 10.60 23.44 -12.16
CA ALA A 64 10.55 21.99 -11.97
C ALA A 64 9.91 21.66 -10.61
N ALA A 65 8.88 20.81 -10.62
CA ALA A 65 8.17 20.36 -9.42
C ALA A 65 8.99 19.35 -8.62
N GLY A 66 9.95 18.69 -9.27
CA GLY A 66 10.90 17.75 -8.68
C GLY A 66 11.73 17.06 -9.77
N ASP A 67 12.69 16.24 -9.36
CA ASP A 67 13.43 15.37 -10.28
C ASP A 67 12.93 13.91 -10.24
N ALA A 68 13.57 13.03 -11.02
CA ALA A 68 13.24 11.60 -11.04
C ALA A 68 13.37 10.94 -9.65
N GLY A 69 14.38 11.35 -8.87
CA GLY A 69 14.63 10.85 -7.52
C GLY A 69 13.52 11.26 -6.56
N ASP A 70 13.04 12.50 -6.64
CA ASP A 70 11.88 12.98 -5.87
C ASP A 70 10.63 12.15 -6.18
N VAL A 71 10.34 11.90 -7.46
CA VAL A 71 9.17 11.12 -7.88
C VAL A 71 9.24 9.68 -7.33
N LEU A 72 10.41 9.05 -7.46
CA LEU A 72 10.64 7.70 -6.94
C LEU A 72 10.56 7.64 -5.41
N ALA A 73 11.16 8.62 -4.71
CA ALA A 73 11.12 8.70 -3.25
C ALA A 73 9.69 8.85 -2.73
N PHE A 74 8.85 9.61 -3.44
CA PHE A 74 7.43 9.70 -3.09
C PHE A 74 6.70 8.37 -3.34
N ALA A 75 6.92 7.69 -4.46
CA ALA A 75 6.35 6.36 -4.70
C ALA A 75 6.77 5.35 -3.62
N LYS A 76 8.06 5.35 -3.24
CA LYS A 76 8.60 4.54 -2.15
C LYS A 76 7.92 4.86 -0.81
N SER A 77 7.65 6.13 -0.51
CA SER A 77 6.97 6.52 0.74
C SER A 77 5.57 5.88 0.87
N GLN A 78 4.85 5.73 -0.26
CA GLN A 78 3.55 5.09 -0.27
C GLN A 78 3.66 3.57 -0.08
N ALA A 79 4.68 2.95 -0.69
CA ALA A 79 5.00 1.54 -0.47
C ALA A 79 5.41 1.27 0.99
N ASP A 80 6.30 2.09 1.55
CA ASP A 80 6.73 2.00 2.95
C ASP A 80 5.54 2.15 3.91
N TYR A 81 4.62 3.08 3.62
CA TYR A 81 3.39 3.23 4.39
C TYR A 81 2.55 1.94 4.36
N ILE A 82 2.34 1.35 3.18
CA ILE A 82 1.63 0.06 3.03
C ILE A 82 2.34 -1.05 3.80
N LEU A 83 3.68 -1.04 3.83
CA LEU A 83 4.47 -2.07 4.50
C LEU A 83 4.60 -1.89 6.02
N GLY A 84 4.20 -0.75 6.59
CA GLY A 84 4.11 -0.55 8.03
C GLY A 84 4.66 0.78 8.56
N THR A 85 5.21 1.64 7.71
CA THR A 85 5.66 3.00 8.08
C THR A 85 4.45 3.94 8.18
N ASN A 86 3.60 3.67 9.16
CA ASN A 86 2.37 4.40 9.43
C ASN A 86 2.13 4.48 10.96
N PRO A 87 1.22 5.36 11.43
CA PRO A 87 1.00 5.58 12.87
C PRO A 87 0.59 4.31 13.63
N MET A 88 -0.09 3.37 12.94
CA MET A 88 -0.51 2.10 13.52
C MET A 88 0.58 1.02 13.53
N ARG A 89 1.75 1.28 12.92
CA ARG A 89 2.86 0.33 12.76
C ARG A 89 2.40 -1.04 12.24
N THR A 90 1.37 -1.02 11.39
CA THR A 90 0.71 -2.21 10.86
C THR A 90 0.96 -2.29 9.37
N SER A 91 1.42 -3.44 8.87
CA SER A 91 1.48 -3.69 7.44
C SER A 91 0.08 -3.92 6.90
N TYR A 92 -0.27 -3.23 5.82
CA TYR A 92 -1.49 -3.49 5.06
C TYR A 92 -1.28 -4.55 3.95
N LEU A 93 -0.08 -5.14 3.88
CA LEU A 93 0.23 -6.36 3.14
C LEU A 93 0.12 -7.55 4.09
N VAL A 94 -0.89 -8.40 3.89
CA VAL A 94 -1.17 -9.54 4.76
C VAL A 94 0.00 -10.52 4.77
N GLY A 95 0.44 -10.94 5.95
CA GLY A 95 1.58 -11.85 6.13
C GLY A 95 2.95 -11.17 6.10
N TYR A 96 3.02 -9.84 5.99
CA TYR A 96 4.28 -9.09 6.02
C TYR A 96 4.44 -8.29 7.32
N GLY A 97 5.67 -8.24 7.85
CA GLY A 97 6.01 -7.49 9.05
C GLY A 97 5.50 -8.12 10.35
N ALA A 98 5.72 -7.43 11.47
CA ALA A 98 5.38 -7.93 12.80
C ALA A 98 3.87 -7.86 13.11
N ALA A 99 3.14 -6.94 12.47
CA ALA A 99 1.71 -6.74 12.64
C ALA A 99 1.04 -6.54 11.28
N TYR A 100 -0.06 -7.25 11.03
CA TYR A 100 -0.86 -7.18 9.81
C TYR A 100 -2.32 -7.61 10.08
N PRO A 101 -3.29 -7.23 9.23
CA PRO A 101 -4.70 -7.60 9.38
C PRO A 101 -4.91 -9.12 9.42
N ARG A 102 -5.62 -9.59 10.45
CA ARG A 102 -5.99 -10.99 10.69
C ARG A 102 -7.45 -11.27 10.38
N ARG A 103 -8.27 -10.24 10.17
CA ARG A 103 -9.72 -10.34 9.94
C ARG A 103 -10.12 -9.69 8.62
N VAL A 104 -9.32 -9.97 7.59
CA VAL A 104 -9.54 -9.57 6.19
C VAL A 104 -10.94 -10.02 5.71
N HIS A 105 -11.64 -9.13 5.01
CA HIS A 105 -12.92 -9.41 4.36
C HIS A 105 -12.70 -10.30 3.13
N HIS A 106 -12.52 -11.60 3.36
CA HIS A 106 -12.34 -12.59 2.30
C HIS A 106 -12.95 -13.93 2.71
N ARG A 107 -13.97 -14.39 1.97
CA ARG A 107 -14.79 -15.57 2.35
C ARG A 107 -13.96 -16.83 2.58
N ALA A 108 -13.07 -17.16 1.64
CA ALA A 108 -12.23 -18.35 1.76
C ALA A 108 -11.13 -18.22 2.83
N ALA A 109 -10.83 -16.99 3.28
CA ALA A 109 -9.91 -16.78 4.40
C ALA A 109 -10.61 -16.98 5.74
N SER A 110 -11.87 -16.52 5.85
CA SER A 110 -12.67 -16.55 7.07
C SER A 110 -13.38 -17.88 7.33
N GLY A 111 -13.71 -18.62 6.27
CA GLY A 111 -14.45 -19.88 6.36
C GLY A 111 -13.57 -21.03 6.87
N ALA A 112 -14.20 -22.01 7.51
CA ALA A 112 -13.51 -23.25 7.87
C ALA A 112 -13.02 -23.98 6.61
N SER A 113 -11.84 -24.57 6.68
CA SER A 113 -11.32 -25.41 5.60
C SER A 113 -12.19 -26.65 5.44
N TYR A 114 -12.50 -27.03 4.20
CA TYR A 114 -13.16 -28.31 3.90
C TYR A 114 -12.41 -29.53 4.46
N ARG A 115 -11.09 -29.42 4.69
CA ARG A 115 -10.30 -30.50 5.31
C ARG A 115 -10.59 -30.68 6.80
N HIS A 116 -11.02 -29.63 7.49
CA HIS A 116 -11.29 -29.63 8.92
C HIS A 116 -12.78 -29.76 9.22
N ASP A 117 -13.63 -29.15 8.40
CA ASP A 117 -15.08 -29.17 8.53
C ASP A 117 -15.70 -29.51 7.17
N ARG A 118 -16.41 -30.64 7.11
CA ARG A 118 -17.04 -31.17 5.90
C ARG A 118 -18.55 -30.98 5.91
N ASP A 119 -19.08 -30.33 6.95
CA ASP A 119 -20.51 -30.16 7.12
C ASP A 119 -21.08 -29.27 6.01
N PHE A 120 -22.33 -29.53 5.68
CA PHE A 120 -23.04 -28.72 4.71
C PHE A 120 -23.23 -27.30 5.26
N ILE A 121 -22.82 -26.32 4.47
CA ILE A 121 -22.95 -24.90 4.81
C ILE A 121 -24.31 -24.40 4.29
N GLY A 122 -25.23 -24.12 5.20
CA GLY A 122 -26.53 -23.51 4.88
C GLY A 122 -26.42 -22.08 4.34
N CYS A 123 -27.48 -21.58 3.69
CA CYS A 123 -27.47 -20.29 2.97
C CYS A 123 -26.99 -19.09 3.80
N LEU A 124 -27.41 -18.99 5.06
CA LEU A 124 -27.04 -17.89 5.96
C LEU A 124 -25.95 -18.29 6.97
N GLN A 125 -25.65 -19.58 7.09
CA GLN A 125 -24.75 -20.09 8.11
C GLN A 125 -23.36 -19.47 8.01
N GLY A 126 -22.89 -19.16 6.79
CA GLY A 126 -21.59 -18.50 6.64
C GLY A 126 -21.54 -17.05 7.12
N PHE A 127 -22.67 -16.34 7.07
CA PHE A 127 -22.78 -15.01 7.65
C PHE A 127 -22.76 -15.09 9.18
N ASP A 128 -23.54 -16.02 9.73
CA ASP A 128 -23.68 -16.21 11.18
C ASP A 128 -22.40 -16.76 11.82
N SER A 129 -21.73 -17.69 11.15
CA SER A 129 -20.60 -18.44 11.73
C SER A 129 -19.24 -17.81 11.46
N TRP A 130 -19.03 -17.17 10.30
CA TRP A 130 -17.69 -16.68 9.88
C TRP A 130 -17.63 -15.18 9.63
N TYR A 131 -18.60 -14.61 8.89
CA TYR A 131 -18.56 -13.18 8.57
C TYR A 131 -18.63 -12.31 9.85
N SER A 132 -19.62 -12.57 10.71
CA SER A 132 -19.84 -11.83 11.96
C SER A 132 -18.91 -12.25 13.11
N ALA A 133 -18.16 -13.34 12.93
CA ALA A 133 -17.32 -13.91 13.97
C ALA A 133 -16.24 -12.92 14.43
N ARG A 134 -15.87 -12.98 15.71
CA ARG A 134 -14.87 -12.08 16.31
C ARG A 134 -13.45 -12.61 16.23
N GLN A 135 -13.29 -13.92 16.05
CA GLN A 135 -11.98 -14.54 15.90
C GLN A 135 -11.27 -14.12 14.61
N GLU A 136 -9.96 -14.29 14.61
CA GLU A 136 -9.11 -14.19 13.43
C GLU A 136 -9.59 -15.14 12.31
N ASN A 137 -9.22 -14.83 11.08
CA ASN A 137 -9.42 -15.75 9.96
C ASN A 137 -8.60 -17.03 10.21
N PRO A 138 -9.16 -18.24 10.00
CA PRO A 138 -8.39 -19.48 10.07
C PRO A 138 -7.28 -19.57 9.02
N HIS A 139 -7.33 -18.73 7.97
CA HIS A 139 -6.33 -18.68 6.92
C HIS A 139 -5.86 -17.24 6.68
N ASP A 140 -4.55 -17.02 6.77
CA ASP A 140 -3.94 -15.76 6.34
C ASP A 140 -3.97 -15.68 4.82
N LEU A 141 -4.51 -14.57 4.29
CA LEU A 141 -4.50 -14.29 2.85
C LEU A 141 -3.17 -13.65 2.44
N VAL A 142 -2.08 -14.39 2.62
CA VAL A 142 -0.70 -13.90 2.46
C VAL A 142 -0.50 -13.24 1.09
N GLY A 143 0.13 -12.06 1.10
CA GLY A 143 0.43 -11.28 -0.09
C GLY A 143 -0.72 -10.37 -0.56
N ALA A 144 -1.89 -10.41 0.08
CA ALA A 144 -2.97 -9.49 -0.24
C ALA A 144 -2.73 -8.10 0.37
N VAL A 145 -2.93 -7.06 -0.45
CA VAL A 145 -3.04 -5.68 0.03
C VAL A 145 -4.51 -5.36 0.31
N VAL A 146 -4.83 -5.05 1.56
CA VAL A 146 -6.20 -4.69 2.00
C VAL A 146 -6.59 -3.27 1.54
N GLY A 147 -7.81 -2.83 1.86
CA GLY A 147 -8.29 -1.49 1.52
C GLY A 147 -7.60 -0.32 2.23
N GLY A 148 -7.04 -0.58 3.41
CA GLY A 148 -6.22 0.36 4.19
C GLY A 148 -7.03 1.29 5.09
N PRO A 149 -6.36 2.29 5.70
CA PRO A 149 -6.95 3.10 6.76
C PRO A 149 -7.96 4.13 6.22
N ASN A 150 -8.70 4.76 7.13
CA ASN A 150 -9.51 5.94 6.82
C ASN A 150 -8.63 7.20 6.62
N GLY A 151 -9.28 8.35 6.41
CA GLY A 151 -8.61 9.63 6.18
C GLY A 151 -7.77 10.15 7.35
N GLU A 152 -7.85 9.51 8.51
CA GLU A 152 -7.18 9.88 9.76
C GLU A 152 -6.12 8.84 10.17
N ASP A 153 -5.68 8.00 9.23
CA ASP A 153 -4.70 6.93 9.46
C ASP A 153 -5.17 5.82 10.43
N VAL A 154 -6.49 5.70 10.65
CA VAL A 154 -7.09 4.67 11.52
C VAL A 154 -7.60 3.49 10.70
N PHE A 155 -7.17 2.29 11.09
CA PHE A 155 -7.57 1.01 10.52
C PHE A 155 -8.27 0.14 11.57
N ASN A 156 -9.41 -0.44 11.19
CA ASN A 156 -10.19 -1.35 12.01
C ASN A 156 -10.11 -2.76 11.39
N ASP A 157 -9.36 -3.66 12.04
CA ASP A 157 -9.22 -5.05 11.61
C ASP A 157 -10.48 -5.86 11.96
N HIS A 158 -11.52 -5.62 11.19
CA HIS A 158 -12.84 -6.20 11.33
C HIS A 158 -13.38 -6.62 9.95
N ARG A 159 -13.86 -7.87 9.81
CA ARG A 159 -14.41 -8.39 8.55
C ARG A 159 -15.56 -7.56 8.00
N GLY A 160 -16.38 -6.98 8.89
CA GLY A 160 -17.47 -6.09 8.48
C GLY A 160 -17.01 -4.67 8.09
N ALA A 161 -15.77 -4.29 8.38
CA ALA A 161 -15.18 -3.03 7.94
C ALA A 161 -14.62 -3.17 6.50
N TYR A 162 -15.46 -3.67 5.58
CA TYR A 162 -15.05 -4.07 4.24
C TYR A 162 -14.36 -2.94 3.45
N MET A 163 -14.72 -1.67 3.68
CA MET A 163 -14.02 -0.54 3.07
C MET A 163 -12.51 -0.52 3.35
N GLN A 164 -12.09 -1.05 4.50
CA GLN A 164 -10.70 -1.10 4.95
C GLN A 164 -10.10 -2.51 4.82
N THR A 165 -10.88 -3.55 5.10
CA THR A 165 -10.38 -4.94 5.19
C THR A 165 -10.59 -5.77 3.93
N GLU A 166 -11.24 -5.23 2.89
CA GLU A 166 -11.38 -5.92 1.61
C GLU A 166 -10.02 -6.10 0.92
N ALA A 167 -9.71 -7.34 0.55
CA ALA A 167 -8.53 -7.68 -0.22
C ALA A 167 -8.88 -7.76 -1.70
N CYS A 168 -8.18 -7.01 -2.55
CA CYS A 168 -8.46 -6.96 -3.98
C CYS A 168 -7.20 -7.18 -4.82
N THR A 169 -7.38 -7.86 -5.95
CA THR A 169 -6.32 -8.11 -6.93
C THR A 169 -5.75 -6.80 -7.47
N TYR A 170 -6.59 -5.80 -7.70
CA TYR A 170 -6.18 -4.49 -8.21
C TYR A 170 -5.46 -3.61 -7.19
N ASN A 171 -5.47 -3.95 -5.89
CA ASN A 171 -4.57 -3.33 -4.90
C ASN A 171 -3.18 -3.96 -4.97
N THR A 172 -3.15 -5.28 -5.14
CA THR A 172 -1.94 -6.09 -5.04
C THR A 172 -1.11 -6.06 -6.32
N ALA A 173 -1.76 -6.13 -7.49
CA ALA A 173 -1.10 -6.21 -8.78
C ALA A 173 -0.15 -5.02 -9.07
N PRO A 174 -0.52 -3.75 -8.84
CA PRO A 174 0.40 -2.63 -9.02
C PRO A 174 1.59 -2.69 -8.06
N MET A 175 1.36 -3.13 -6.81
CA MET A 175 2.41 -3.22 -5.80
C MET A 175 3.48 -4.24 -6.14
N VAL A 176 3.15 -5.32 -6.85
CA VAL A 176 4.16 -6.28 -7.36
C VAL A 176 5.19 -5.56 -8.22
N GLY A 177 4.76 -4.65 -9.10
CA GLY A 177 5.66 -3.86 -9.94
C GLY A 177 6.51 -2.88 -9.13
N VAL A 178 5.90 -2.19 -8.16
CA VAL A 178 6.61 -1.27 -7.25
C VAL A 178 7.69 -2.01 -6.46
N PHE A 179 7.34 -3.12 -5.81
CA PHE A 179 8.28 -3.91 -5.01
C PHE A 179 9.41 -4.49 -5.88
N SER A 180 9.09 -4.97 -7.08
CA SER A 180 10.11 -5.49 -8.01
C SER A 180 11.16 -4.43 -8.34
N ARG A 181 10.73 -3.18 -8.60
CA ARG A 181 11.65 -2.06 -8.88
C ARG A 181 12.47 -1.67 -7.66
N LEU A 182 11.84 -1.57 -6.48
CA LEU A 182 12.54 -1.21 -5.24
C LEU A 182 13.59 -2.28 -4.86
N MET A 183 13.26 -3.56 -4.97
CA MET A 183 14.19 -4.66 -4.74
C MET A 183 15.38 -4.63 -5.71
N GLN A 184 15.14 -4.27 -6.98
CA GLN A 184 16.21 -4.11 -7.96
C GLN A 184 17.21 -3.02 -7.54
N LEU A 185 16.74 -1.90 -7.00
CA LEU A 185 17.58 -0.80 -6.53
C LEU A 185 18.38 -1.16 -5.27
N GLU A 186 17.75 -1.88 -4.34
CA GLU A 186 18.45 -2.40 -3.15
C GLU A 186 19.56 -3.38 -3.54
N GLY A 187 19.30 -4.27 -4.51
CA GLY A 187 20.31 -5.20 -5.03
C GLY A 187 21.49 -4.55 -5.76
N GLN A 188 21.31 -3.32 -6.24
CA GLN A 188 22.37 -2.51 -6.87
C GLN A 188 23.16 -1.66 -5.88
N SER A 189 22.71 -1.56 -4.62
CA SER A 189 23.38 -0.76 -3.60
C SER A 189 24.59 -1.52 -3.04
N PRO A 190 25.78 -0.88 -2.90
CA PRO A 190 26.95 -1.54 -2.33
C PRO A 190 26.62 -2.05 -0.92
N ARG A 191 26.85 -3.34 -0.65
CA ARG A 191 26.68 -3.87 0.72
C ARG A 191 27.69 -3.20 1.65
N PRO A 192 27.28 -2.76 2.85
CA PRO A 192 28.23 -2.32 3.85
C PRO A 192 29.21 -3.46 4.16
N ALA A 193 30.48 -3.11 4.33
CA ALA A 193 31.51 -4.07 4.72
C ALA A 193 31.12 -4.73 6.06
N PRO A 194 31.41 -6.03 6.25
CA PRO A 194 31.15 -6.68 7.52
C PRO A 194 31.86 -5.92 8.64
N ALA A 195 31.17 -5.75 9.77
CA ALA A 195 31.76 -5.14 10.96
C ALA A 195 33.04 -5.90 11.35
N PRO A 196 34.11 -5.22 11.77
CA PRO A 196 35.30 -5.88 12.26
C PRO A 196 34.91 -6.79 13.43
N ALA A 197 35.46 -8.01 13.45
CA ALA A 197 35.27 -8.94 14.54
C ALA A 197 35.75 -8.28 15.84
N GLU A 198 34.89 -8.18 16.83
CA GLU A 198 35.31 -7.82 18.18
C GLU A 198 36.10 -9.02 18.73
N ASP A 199 37.41 -8.85 18.87
CA ASP A 199 38.27 -9.78 19.58
C ASP A 199 37.85 -9.81 21.06
N LEU A 200 37.54 -11.02 21.55
CA LEU A 200 37.10 -11.35 22.92
C LEU A 200 38.11 -10.94 24.00
#